data_AF-A0A823A8P5-F1
#
_entry.id   AF-A0A823A8P5-F1
#
_cell.length_a   1.000
_cell.length_b   1.000
_cell.length_c   1.000
_cell.angle_alpha   90.00
_cell.angle_beta   90.00
_cell.angle_gamma   90.00
#
_symmetry.space_group_name_H-M   'P 1'
#
loop_
_entity.id
_entity.type
_entity.pdbx_description
1 polymer ?
#
loop_
_entity_poly.entity_id
_entity_poly.type
_entity_poly.pdbx_seq_one_letter_code
_entity_poly.pdbx_strand_id
1 'polypeptide(L)'
;NWRKPKGIDNRVRRRFKGQYLMPNIGYGSNKKTRHMLPTGFRKVLVHNVKELEVLMMQNRKFCAEIAHGVSSKKRKTIVERAQQLSIRVTNASARLRSQENE
;
A
#
# COMPACT_ATOMS: atom_id res chain seq x y z
N ASN A 1 -1.51 -16.69 7.36
CA ASN A 1 -2.83 -16.22 7.84
C ASN A 1 -3.00 -16.62 9.30
N TRP A 2 -3.35 -15.69 10.19
CA TRP A 2 -3.53 -16.01 11.62
C TRP A 2 -4.87 -16.71 11.88
N ARG A 3 -4.88 -17.70 12.76
CA ARG A 3 -6.08 -18.41 13.23
C ARG A 3 -6.03 -18.52 14.75
N LYS A 4 -7.14 -18.19 15.42
CA LYS A 4 -7.22 -18.31 16.88
C LYS A 4 -7.20 -19.79 17.27
N PRO A 5 -6.23 -20.25 18.09
CA PRO A 5 -6.20 -21.64 18.54
C PRO A 5 -7.42 -21.94 19.41
N LYS A 6 -8.11 -23.06 19.12
CA LYS A 6 -9.35 -23.46 19.81
C LYS A 6 -9.12 -24.51 20.90
N GLY A 7 -8.16 -25.42 20.69
CA GLY A 7 -7.91 -26.57 21.58
C GLY A 7 -7.50 -26.17 23.00
N ILE A 8 -7.97 -26.95 23.98
CA ILE A 8 -7.81 -26.59 25.39
C ILE A 8 -6.35 -26.63 25.87
N ASP A 9 -5.54 -27.53 25.30
CA ASP A 9 -4.11 -27.75 25.64
C ASP A 9 -3.14 -26.88 24.86
N ASN A 10 -3.66 -26.03 23.97
CA ASN A 10 -2.80 -25.18 23.17
C ASN A 10 -2.10 -24.11 24.03
N ARG A 11 -0.76 -24.14 24.05
CA ARG A 11 0.10 -23.25 24.84
C ARG A 11 -0.07 -21.76 24.49
N VAL A 12 -0.33 -21.45 23.22
CA VAL A 12 -0.60 -20.07 22.74
C VAL A 12 -1.97 -19.60 23.25
N ARG A 13 -3.00 -20.46 23.22
CA ARG A 13 -4.33 -20.15 23.80
C ARG A 13 -4.24 -19.87 25.30
N ARG A 14 -3.42 -20.65 26.01
CA ARG A 14 -3.14 -20.50 27.46
C ARG A 14 -2.19 -19.33 27.79
N ARG A 15 -1.64 -18.63 26.79
CA ARG A 15 -0.76 -17.45 26.94
C ARG A 15 0.53 -17.72 27.74
N PHE A 16 1.14 -18.88 27.58
CA PHE A 16 2.43 -19.17 28.22
C PHE A 16 3.54 -18.23 27.69
N LYS A 17 4.43 -17.80 28.60
CA LYS A 17 5.61 -16.98 28.27
C LYS A 17 6.52 -17.73 27.28
N GLY A 18 7.11 -17.01 26.33
CA GLY A 18 7.99 -17.58 25.30
C GLY A 18 7.25 -18.22 24.12
N GLN A 19 5.92 -18.25 24.13
CA GLN A 19 5.11 -18.62 22.98
C GLN A 19 4.70 -17.39 22.17
N TYR A 20 4.27 -17.61 20.92
CA TYR A 20 3.76 -16.55 20.07
C TYR A 20 2.62 -15.78 20.75
N LEU A 21 2.70 -14.46 20.74
CA LEU A 21 1.68 -13.60 21.31
C LEU A 21 0.44 -13.58 20.41
N MET A 22 -0.74 -13.66 21.02
CA MET A 22 -1.99 -13.55 20.28
C MET A 22 -2.26 -12.09 19.89
N PRO A 23 -2.67 -11.82 18.64
CA PRO A 23 -3.14 -10.50 18.24
C PRO A 23 -4.28 -10.04 19.15
N ASN A 24 -4.19 -8.78 19.58
CA ASN A 24 -5.15 -8.09 20.43
C ASN A 24 -5.27 -6.62 19.98
N ILE A 25 -6.28 -5.92 20.50
CA ILE A 25 -6.53 -4.51 20.14
C ILE A 25 -5.42 -3.56 20.61
N GLY A 26 -4.67 -3.94 21.65
CA GLY A 26 -3.56 -3.15 22.21
C GLY A 26 -2.36 -3.01 21.26
N TYR A 27 -2.19 -3.95 20.32
CA TYR A 27 -1.19 -3.81 19.25
C TYR A 27 -1.60 -2.83 18.14
N GLY A 28 -2.81 -2.28 18.18
CA GLY A 28 -3.31 -1.35 17.18
C GLY A 28 -2.49 -0.06 17.14
N SER A 29 -2.03 0.33 15.94
CA SER A 29 -1.33 1.60 15.76
C SER A 29 -2.25 2.82 15.93
N ASN A 30 -1.64 3.97 16.24
CA ASN A 30 -2.31 5.26 16.41
C ASN A 30 -3.21 5.57 15.21
N LYS A 31 -4.44 6.07 15.48
CA LYS A 31 -5.42 6.42 14.45
C LYS A 31 -4.87 7.39 13.38
N LYS A 32 -3.98 8.31 13.75
CA LYS A 32 -3.38 9.28 12.81
C LYS A 32 -2.44 8.61 11.79
N THR A 33 -1.65 7.64 12.24
CA THR A 33 -0.60 6.97 11.45
C THR A 33 -1.06 5.64 10.83
N ARG A 34 -2.25 5.15 11.19
CA ARG A 34 -2.82 3.94 10.61
C ARG A 34 -2.93 4.05 9.08
N HIS A 35 -2.50 2.99 8.39
CA HIS A 35 -2.44 2.90 6.92
C HIS A 35 -1.52 3.91 6.22
N MET A 36 -0.60 4.53 6.96
CA MET A 36 0.44 5.40 6.39
C MET A 36 1.65 4.58 5.94
N LEU A 37 2.27 4.98 4.84
CA LEU A 37 3.53 4.44 4.37
C LEU A 37 4.68 5.02 5.20
N PRO A 38 5.85 4.34 5.22
CA PRO A 38 7.06 4.90 5.83
C PRO A 38 7.47 6.27 5.24
N THR A 39 7.05 6.57 4.02
CA THR A 39 7.28 7.86 3.34
C THR A 39 6.39 9.01 3.87
N GLY A 40 5.47 8.74 4.80
CA GLY A 40 4.54 9.73 5.35
C GLY A 40 3.24 9.90 4.56
N PHE A 41 3.12 9.28 3.39
CA PHE A 41 1.91 9.32 2.55
C PHE A 41 0.94 8.19 2.89
N ARG A 42 -0.34 8.36 2.56
CA ARG A 42 -1.31 7.26 2.48
C ARG A 42 -1.41 6.81 1.02
N LYS A 43 -1.35 5.51 0.75
CA LYS A 43 -1.47 5.02 -0.63
C LYS A 43 -2.93 4.94 -1.07
N VAL A 44 -3.17 5.34 -2.30
CA VAL A 44 -4.43 5.14 -3.03
C VAL A 44 -4.11 4.29 -4.25
N LEU A 45 -4.86 3.21 -4.41
CA LEU A 45 -4.72 2.33 -5.55
C LEU A 45 -5.50 2.93 -6.74
N VAL A 46 -4.81 3.10 -7.87
CA VAL A 46 -5.31 3.83 -9.05
C VAL A 46 -5.36 2.91 -10.26
N HIS A 47 -6.48 2.93 -10.97
CA HIS A 47 -6.73 2.10 -12.17
C HIS A 47 -6.65 2.90 -13.48
N ASN A 48 -6.92 4.20 -13.44
CA ASN A 48 -7.01 5.05 -14.62
C ASN A 48 -6.56 6.50 -14.33
N VAL A 49 -6.52 7.32 -15.37
CA VAL A 49 -6.07 8.71 -15.30
C VAL A 49 -7.05 9.60 -14.53
N LYS A 50 -8.37 9.35 -14.61
CA LYS A 50 -9.39 10.16 -13.93
C LYS A 50 -9.28 10.05 -12.41
N GLU A 51 -8.92 8.88 -11.90
CA GLU A 51 -8.68 8.65 -10.48
C GLU A 51 -7.48 9.43 -9.93
N LEU A 52 -6.51 9.83 -10.77
CA LEU A 52 -5.44 10.74 -10.34
C LEU A 52 -5.96 12.15 -10.08
N GLU A 53 -7.02 12.59 -10.75
CA GLU A 53 -7.55 13.95 -10.60
C GLU A 53 -8.19 14.15 -9.23
N VAL A 54 -8.77 13.08 -8.66
CA VAL A 54 -9.26 13.07 -7.28
C VAL A 54 -8.13 13.37 -6.26
N LEU A 55 -6.90 13.00 -6.59
CA LEU A 55 -5.72 13.19 -5.73
C LEU A 55 -5.04 14.54 -5.92
N MET A 56 -5.48 15.36 -6.89
CA MET A 56 -4.83 16.63 -7.25
C MET A 56 -4.75 17.59 -6.05
N MET A 57 -5.83 17.73 -5.27
CA MET A 57 -5.87 18.61 -4.10
C MET A 57 -5.19 18.02 -2.86
N GLN A 58 -4.86 16.72 -2.86
CA GLN A 58 -4.36 16.01 -1.68
C GLN A 58 -2.98 15.37 -1.90
N ASN A 59 -2.22 15.88 -2.86
CA ASN A 59 -0.91 15.37 -3.29
C ASN A 59 0.15 15.30 -2.18
N ARG A 60 0.04 16.09 -1.10
CA ARG A 60 0.92 16.04 0.08
C ARG A 60 0.57 14.95 1.08
N LYS A 61 -0.67 14.45 1.05
CA LYS A 61 -1.18 13.46 2.02
C LYS A 61 -1.28 12.07 1.40
N PHE A 62 -1.53 12.00 0.10
CA PHE A 62 -1.71 10.73 -0.61
C PHE A 62 -0.68 10.54 -1.72
N CYS A 63 -0.31 9.28 -1.93
CA CYS A 63 0.45 8.83 -3.07
C CYS A 63 -0.38 7.84 -3.89
N ALA A 64 -0.12 7.77 -5.19
CA ALA A 64 -0.77 6.82 -6.08
C ALA A 64 0.02 5.52 -6.19
N GLU A 65 -0.66 4.38 -6.20
CA GLU A 65 -0.12 3.07 -6.52
C GLU A 65 -0.88 2.51 -7.72
N ILE A 66 -0.20 2.29 -8.85
CA ILE A 66 -0.87 1.82 -10.06
C ILE A 66 -1.25 0.35 -9.90
N ALA A 67 -2.54 0.04 -10.09
CA ALA A 67 -3.10 -1.29 -9.93
C ALA A 67 -2.41 -2.34 -10.81
N HIS A 68 -2.37 -3.58 -10.33
CA HIS A 68 -1.75 -4.71 -11.05
C HIS A 68 -2.40 -5.01 -12.41
N GLY A 69 -3.69 -4.72 -12.59
CA GLY A 69 -4.42 -4.97 -13.85
C GLY A 69 -4.08 -3.99 -14.98
N VAL A 70 -3.33 -2.91 -14.72
CA VAL A 70 -3.04 -1.88 -15.73
C VAL A 70 -1.88 -2.32 -16.64
N SER A 71 -2.13 -2.32 -17.95
CA SER A 71 -1.13 -2.63 -18.98
C SER A 71 -0.09 -1.53 -19.12
N SER A 72 1.11 -1.87 -19.62
CA SER A 72 2.26 -0.95 -19.76
C SER A 72 1.90 0.36 -20.48
N LYS A 73 1.16 0.28 -21.60
CA LYS A 73 0.72 1.47 -22.37
C LYS A 73 -0.08 2.46 -21.52
N LYS A 74 -1.02 1.96 -20.70
CA LYS A 74 -1.82 2.80 -19.78
C LYS A 74 -1.01 3.27 -18.57
N ARG A 75 -0.02 2.49 -18.12
CA ARG A 75 0.88 2.92 -17.04
C ARG A 75 1.69 4.14 -17.44
N LYS A 76 2.19 4.20 -18.68
CA LYS A 76 2.92 5.37 -19.20
C LYS A 76 2.10 6.65 -19.08
N THR A 77 0.84 6.63 -19.56
CA THR A 77 -0.04 7.81 -19.51
C THR A 77 -0.40 8.22 -18.09
N ILE A 78 -0.58 7.26 -17.17
CA ILE A 78 -0.81 7.52 -15.75
C ILE A 78 0.42 8.17 -15.10
N VAL A 79 1.63 7.68 -15.40
CA VAL A 79 2.87 8.26 -14.85
C VAL A 79 3.09 9.67 -15.36
N GLU A 80 2.91 9.90 -16.67
CA GLU A 80 3.01 11.24 -17.27
C GLU A 80 2.03 12.23 -16.64
N ARG A 81 0.76 11.84 -16.47
CA ARG A 81 -0.25 12.68 -15.82
C ARG A 81 0.08 12.92 -14.34
N ALA A 82 0.54 11.89 -13.62
CA ALA A 82 0.89 12.03 -12.21
C ALA A 82 2.06 13.02 -12.01
N GLN A 83 3.02 13.05 -12.93
CA GLN A 83 4.12 14.01 -12.91
C GLN A 83 3.62 15.45 -13.08
N GLN A 84 2.68 15.69 -14.01
CA GLN A 84 2.06 17.01 -14.20
C GLN A 84 1.34 17.49 -12.93
N LEU A 85 0.64 16.59 -12.25
CA LEU A 85 -0.10 16.89 -11.02
C LEU A 85 0.79 16.89 -9.76
N SER A 86 2.10 16.64 -9.90
CA SER A 86 3.04 16.50 -8.79
C SER A 86 2.58 15.47 -7.73
N ILE A 87 1.97 14.37 -8.20
CA ILE A 87 1.52 13.26 -7.35
C ILE A 87 2.61 12.18 -7.36
N ARG A 88 3.08 11.79 -6.17
CA ARG A 88 4.07 10.72 -6.04
C ARG A 88 3.44 9.37 -6.38
N VAL A 89 4.02 8.64 -7.33
CA VAL A 89 3.63 7.26 -7.68
C VAL A 89 4.61 6.27 -7.06
N THR A 90 4.13 5.27 -6.31
CA THR A 90 5.01 4.30 -5.61
C THR A 90 5.70 3.32 -6.55
N ASN A 91 5.06 2.96 -7.65
CA ASN A 91 5.51 1.95 -8.60
C ASN A 91 5.62 2.50 -10.03
N ALA A 92 6.18 3.72 -10.16
CA ALA A 92 6.27 4.46 -11.43
C ALA A 92 7.00 3.68 -12.54
N SER A 93 8.11 3.01 -12.22
CA SER A 93 8.93 2.26 -13.19
C SER A 93 8.41 0.84 -13.49
N ALA A 94 7.39 0.35 -12.79
CA ALA A 94 6.95 -1.03 -12.95
C ALA A 94 6.30 -1.28 -14.32
N ARG A 95 6.68 -2.39 -14.97
CA ARG A 95 6.26 -2.82 -16.33
C ARG A 95 6.59 -1.84 -17.46
N LEU A 96 7.33 -0.77 -17.17
CA LEU A 96 7.93 0.11 -18.17
C LEU A 96 9.39 -0.33 -18.29
N ARG A 97 9.63 -1.50 -18.91
CA ARG A 97 10.98 -1.86 -19.35
C ARG A 97 11.25 -1.11 -20.64
N SER A 98 12.31 -0.31 -20.67
CA SER A 98 12.93 0.15 -21.91
C SER A 98 13.53 -1.07 -22.63
N GLN A 99 13.44 -1.08 -23.96
CA GLN A 99 14.29 -1.91 -24.81
C GLN A 99 15.75 -1.38 -24.87
N GLU A 100 16.05 -0.31 -24.12
CA GLU A 100 17.36 0.33 -24.05
C GLU A 100 17.90 0.20 -22.63
N ASN A 101 18.85 -0.71 -22.49
CA ASN A 101 20.02 -0.68 -21.61
C ASN A 101 20.90 -1.83 -22.11
N GLU A 102 21.45 -1.63 -23.31
CA GLU A 102 22.77 -2.18 -23.68
C GLU A 102 23.82 -1.17 -23.21
#